data_AF-A0A7J9C6T3-F1
#
_entry.id   AF-A0A7J9C6T3-F1
#
_cell.length_a   1.000
_cell.length_b   1.000
_cell.length_c   1.000
_cell.angle_alpha   90.00
_cell.angle_beta   90.00
_cell.angle_gamma   90.00
#
_symmetry.space_group_name_H-M   'P 1'
#
loop_
_entity.id
_entity.type
_entity.pdbx_description
1 polymer ?
#
loop_
_entity_poly.entity_id
_entity_poly.type
_entity_poly.pdbx_seq_one_letter_code
_entity_poly.pdbx_strand_id
1 'polypeptide(L)'
;MNILKSFGFGANYKPTPSMQNSAVAQGPDDEVPAPAQQFALFGAGCFWGVELAFQRVPGVTKTEVGYTQGFRDNPSYEDVCSGTTNHNEVVRVQYDPKECSFDTLLDVFWACHDPTTLNRQ
;
A
#
# COMPACT_ATOMS: atom_id res chain seq x y z
N MET A 1 -48.50 18.93 -6.25
CA MET A 1 -48.21 17.63 -6.91
C MET A 1 -46.80 17.63 -7.43
N ASN A 2 -46.03 16.58 -7.12
CA ASN A 2 -44.59 16.50 -7.32
C ASN A 2 -44.26 16.05 -8.76
N ILE A 3 -44.05 17.00 -9.68
CA ILE A 3 -43.91 16.78 -11.14
C ILE A 3 -42.52 16.18 -11.50
N LEU A 4 -41.59 16.10 -10.54
CA LEU A 4 -40.21 15.66 -10.75
C LEU A 4 -40.00 14.13 -10.77
N LYS A 5 -41.03 13.31 -10.53
CA LYS A 5 -40.90 11.83 -10.62
C LYS A 5 -41.02 11.27 -12.05
N SER A 6 -41.38 12.10 -13.04
CA SER A 6 -41.59 11.68 -14.43
C SER A 6 -40.32 11.67 -15.30
N PHE A 7 -39.21 12.25 -14.83
CA PHE A 7 -37.97 12.40 -15.61
C PHE A 7 -36.84 11.45 -15.20
N GLY A 8 -37.11 10.38 -14.45
CA GLY A 8 -36.13 9.31 -14.25
C GLY A 8 -34.87 9.70 -13.45
N PHE A 9 -34.81 10.89 -12.83
CA PHE A 9 -33.74 11.31 -11.92
C PHE A 9 -33.90 10.71 -10.52
N GLY A 10 -34.08 9.39 -10.47
CA GLY A 10 -33.88 8.57 -9.29
C GLY A 10 -32.73 7.64 -9.56
N ALA A 11 -31.50 8.17 -9.60
CA ALA A 11 -30.31 7.34 -9.66
C ALA A 11 -30.17 6.61 -8.31
N ASN A 12 -30.84 5.47 -8.16
CA ASN A 12 -30.36 4.40 -7.29
C ASN A 12 -29.04 3.92 -7.90
N TYR A 13 -27.97 4.66 -7.66
CA TYR A 13 -26.63 4.31 -8.09
C TYR A 13 -26.20 3.06 -7.32
N LYS A 14 -26.33 1.91 -7.98
CA LYS A 14 -25.66 0.68 -7.53
C LYS A 14 -24.28 0.68 -8.17
N PRO A 15 -23.19 0.79 -7.39
CA PRO A 15 -21.85 0.70 -7.96
C PRO A 15 -21.69 -0.63 -8.69
N THR A 16 -21.09 -0.60 -9.88
CA THR A 16 -20.74 -1.81 -10.62
C THR A 16 -19.69 -2.62 -9.83
N PRO A 17 -19.58 -3.94 -10.04
CA PRO A 17 -18.57 -4.77 -9.36
C PRO A 17 -17.14 -4.23 -9.51
N SER A 18 -16.83 -3.62 -10.66
CA SER A 18 -15.54 -2.93 -10.90
C SER A 18 -15.31 -1.74 -9.96
N MET A 19 -16.34 -0.95 -9.66
CA MET A 19 -16.24 0.20 -8.75
C MET A 19 -16.25 -0.22 -7.28
N GLN A 20 -16.84 -1.38 -6.95
CA GLN A 20 -16.75 -1.95 -5.60
C GLN A 20 -15.32 -2.48 -5.32
N ASN A 21 -14.66 -3.12 -6.30
CA ASN A 21 -13.30 -3.62 -6.12
C ASN A 21 -12.26 -2.51 -5.87
N SER A 22 -12.40 -1.34 -6.51
CA SER A 22 -11.46 -0.24 -6.28
C SER A 22 -11.66 0.46 -4.94
N ALA A 23 -12.88 0.49 -4.40
CA ALA A 23 -13.12 1.14 -3.12
C ALA A 23 -12.39 0.45 -1.95
N VAL A 24 -12.27 -0.87 -1.99
CA VAL A 24 -11.55 -1.65 -0.96
C VAL A 24 -10.04 -1.40 -1.09
N ALA A 25 -9.46 -1.55 -2.28
CA ALA A 25 -8.03 -1.35 -2.51
C ALA A 25 -7.53 0.09 -2.28
N GLN A 26 -8.44 1.07 -2.37
CA GLN A 26 -8.17 2.50 -2.11
C GLN A 26 -8.50 2.92 -0.67
N GLY A 27 -9.00 2.00 0.16
CA GLY A 27 -9.24 2.23 1.58
C GLY A 27 -7.94 2.37 2.39
N PRO A 28 -8.03 2.80 3.66
CA PRO A 28 -6.89 2.83 4.56
C PRO A 28 -6.39 1.42 4.91
N ASP A 29 -5.16 1.34 5.45
CA ASP A 29 -4.71 0.14 6.18
C ASP A 29 -5.34 0.18 7.58
N ASP A 30 -6.33 -0.68 7.80
CA ASP A 30 -7.04 -0.81 9.08
C ASP A 30 -6.37 -1.80 10.05
N GLU A 31 -5.23 -2.41 9.66
CA GLU A 31 -4.50 -3.31 10.55
C GLU A 31 -3.80 -2.55 11.68
N VAL A 32 -3.79 -3.17 12.86
CA VAL A 32 -3.16 -2.60 14.05
C VAL A 32 -1.84 -3.34 14.30
N PRO A 33 -0.71 -2.63 14.47
CA PRO A 33 0.55 -3.27 14.78
C PRO A 33 0.54 -3.88 16.19
N ALA A 34 1.55 -4.69 16.52
CA ALA A 34 1.68 -5.21 17.88
C ALA A 34 1.78 -4.06 18.92
N PRO A 35 1.42 -4.30 20.20
CA PRO A 35 1.44 -3.25 21.21
C PRO A 35 2.78 -2.50 21.28
N ALA A 36 2.70 -1.16 21.38
CA ALA A 36 3.85 -0.24 21.39
C ALA A 36 4.71 -0.22 20.11
N GLN A 37 4.25 -0.84 19.02
CA GLN A 37 4.92 -0.77 17.71
C GLN A 37 4.21 0.24 16.78
N GLN A 38 4.89 0.64 15.70
CA GLN A 38 4.32 1.44 14.62
C GLN A 38 4.53 0.75 13.26
N PHE A 39 3.67 1.07 12.30
CA PHE A 39 3.84 0.67 10.91
C PHE A 39 4.51 1.78 10.08
N ALA A 40 5.33 1.36 9.12
CA ALA A 40 5.84 2.18 8.03
C ALA A 40 5.76 1.38 6.73
N LEU A 41 5.43 2.04 5.61
CA LEU A 41 5.41 1.41 4.29
C LEU A 41 6.41 2.10 3.38
N PHE A 42 7.24 1.32 2.68
CA PHE A 42 8.25 1.82 1.75
C PHE A 42 8.14 1.12 0.39
N GLY A 43 8.10 1.90 -0.69
CA GLY A 43 8.18 1.41 -2.07
C GLY A 43 9.50 1.83 -2.70
N ALA A 44 10.36 0.86 -3.01
CA ALA A 44 11.75 1.10 -3.41
C ALA A 44 12.24 0.12 -4.50
N GLY A 45 11.36 -0.27 -5.43
CA GLY A 45 11.66 -1.27 -6.45
C GLY A 45 11.33 -2.69 -6.01
N CYS A 46 12.09 -3.69 -6.49
CA CYS A 46 11.86 -5.09 -6.15
C CYS A 46 11.91 -5.31 -4.64
N PHE A 47 10.78 -5.66 -4.05
CA PHE A 47 10.62 -5.73 -2.60
C PHE A 47 11.50 -6.75 -1.87
N TRP A 48 12.14 -7.69 -2.58
CA TRP A 48 13.01 -8.73 -1.98
C TRP A 48 14.29 -8.12 -1.41
N GLY A 49 14.94 -7.25 -2.18
CA GLY A 49 16.14 -6.55 -1.72
C GLY A 49 15.82 -5.52 -0.64
N VAL A 50 14.68 -4.84 -0.80
CA VAL A 50 14.20 -3.81 0.13
C VAL A 50 13.84 -4.44 1.49
N GLU A 51 13.13 -5.56 1.49
CA GLU A 51 12.76 -6.27 2.72
C GLU A 51 14.02 -6.69 3.48
N LEU A 52 15.00 -7.28 2.77
CA LEU A 52 16.27 -7.67 3.37
C LEU A 52 17.03 -6.50 4.01
N ALA A 53 16.93 -5.30 3.45
CA ALA A 53 17.53 -4.10 4.03
C ALA A 53 16.89 -3.77 5.39
N PHE A 54 15.55 -3.78 5.47
CA PHE A 54 14.83 -3.49 6.71
C PHE A 54 14.93 -4.60 7.77
N GLN A 55 15.02 -5.87 7.36
CA GLN A 55 15.22 -7.00 8.28
C GLN A 55 16.50 -6.89 9.14
N ARG A 56 17.47 -6.10 8.70
CA ARG A 56 18.77 -5.92 9.38
C ARG A 56 18.82 -4.71 10.31
N VAL A 57 17.74 -3.94 10.40
CA VAL A 57 17.68 -2.72 11.20
C VAL A 57 17.33 -3.06 12.66
N PRO A 58 18.19 -2.74 13.64
CA PRO A 58 17.85 -2.89 15.05
C PRO A 58 16.58 -2.11 15.41
N GLY A 59 15.69 -2.73 16.19
CA GLY A 59 14.38 -2.18 16.56
C GLY A 59 13.27 -2.44 15.53
N VAL A 60 13.56 -2.99 14.36
CA VAL A 60 12.55 -3.58 13.48
C VAL A 60 12.16 -4.96 14.01
N THR A 61 10.86 -5.17 14.21
CA THR A 61 10.31 -6.39 14.84
C THR A 61 9.62 -7.31 13.85
N LYS A 62 9.13 -6.77 12.72
CA LYS A 62 8.55 -7.55 11.62
C LYS A 62 8.75 -6.82 10.29
N THR A 63 9.02 -7.58 9.23
CA THR A 63 8.87 -7.12 7.85
C THR A 63 7.90 -8.04 7.12
N GLU A 64 7.20 -7.48 6.15
CA GLU A 64 6.45 -8.26 5.16
C GLU A 64 6.36 -7.48 3.85
N VAL A 65 6.30 -8.22 2.75
CA VAL A 65 6.14 -7.65 1.40
C VAL A 65 4.69 -7.72 0.94
N GLY A 66 4.28 -6.78 0.10
CA GLY A 66 2.94 -6.78 -0.45
C GLY A 66 2.71 -5.75 -1.55
N TYR A 67 1.44 -5.60 -1.92
CA TYR A 67 0.99 -4.72 -3.00
C TYR A 67 -0.04 -3.73 -2.45
N THR A 68 0.13 -2.44 -2.71
CA THR A 68 -0.80 -1.38 -2.23
C THR A 68 -0.86 -0.21 -3.20
N GLN A 69 -1.76 0.76 -2.95
CA GLN A 69 -1.99 1.98 -3.74
C GLN A 69 -2.53 1.74 -5.17
N GLY A 70 -2.92 0.50 -5.50
CA GLY A 70 -3.57 0.14 -6.76
C GLY A 70 -5.09 0.01 -6.65
N PHE A 71 -5.73 -0.37 -7.76
CA PHE A 71 -7.20 -0.34 -7.88
C PHE A 71 -7.85 -1.72 -7.77
N ARG A 72 -7.06 -2.79 -7.65
CA ARG A 72 -7.55 -4.16 -7.67
C ARG A 72 -7.49 -4.75 -6.28
N ASP A 73 -8.64 -5.05 -5.70
CA ASP A 73 -8.70 -5.81 -4.45
C ASP A 73 -8.11 -7.23 -4.63
N ASN A 74 -7.41 -7.72 -3.60
CA ASN A 74 -6.77 -9.04 -3.56
C ASN A 74 -5.96 -9.42 -4.83
N PRO A 75 -4.98 -8.60 -5.26
CA PRO A 75 -4.21 -8.87 -6.48
C PRO A 75 -3.22 -10.02 -6.28
N SER A 76 -3.03 -10.88 -7.31
CA SER A 76 -1.92 -11.83 -7.33
C SER A 76 -0.63 -11.18 -7.84
N TYR A 77 0.50 -11.89 -7.69
CA TYR A 77 1.77 -11.44 -8.28
C TYR A 77 1.67 -11.29 -9.81
N GLU A 78 1.01 -12.22 -10.48
CA GLU A 78 0.79 -12.19 -11.92
C GLU A 78 -0.09 -11.00 -12.35
N ASP A 79 -1.12 -10.69 -11.55
CA ASP A 79 -1.94 -9.50 -11.77
C ASP A 79 -1.07 -8.23 -11.74
N VAL A 80 -0.18 -8.10 -10.74
CA VAL A 80 0.70 -6.93 -10.59
C VAL A 80 1.76 -6.87 -11.69
N CYS A 81 2.35 -8.00 -12.05
CA CYS A 81 3.31 -8.11 -13.16
C CYS A 81 2.73 -7.68 -14.51
N SER A 82 1.40 -7.70 -14.68
CA SER A 82 0.75 -7.17 -15.89
C SER A 82 0.89 -5.65 -16.03
N GLY A 83 1.20 -4.94 -14.94
CA GLY A 83 1.26 -3.47 -14.89
C GLY A 83 -0.09 -2.77 -14.93
N THR A 84 -1.20 -3.51 -14.94
CA THR A 84 -2.55 -2.92 -15.10
C THR A 84 -3.26 -2.59 -13.79
N THR A 85 -2.77 -3.10 -12.66
CA THR A 85 -3.44 -2.94 -11.36
C THR A 85 -3.09 -1.62 -10.67
N ASN A 86 -2.01 -0.96 -11.11
CA ASN A 86 -1.42 0.24 -10.51
C ASN A 86 -0.98 0.04 -9.05
N HIS A 87 -0.84 -1.21 -8.58
CA HIS A 87 -0.21 -1.46 -7.30
C HIS A 87 1.30 -1.21 -7.37
N ASN A 88 1.86 -0.75 -6.26
CA ASN A 88 3.29 -0.72 -6.05
C ASN A 88 3.74 -1.93 -5.22
N GLU A 89 4.91 -2.47 -5.53
CA GLU A 89 5.61 -3.37 -4.61
C GLU A 89 6.10 -2.56 -3.41
N VAL A 90 5.72 -2.98 -2.21
CA VAL A 90 6.09 -2.30 -0.96
C VAL A 90 6.55 -3.29 0.09
N VAL A 91 7.35 -2.78 1.03
CA VAL A 91 7.65 -3.44 2.30
C VAL A 91 6.90 -2.72 3.41
N ARG A 92 6.09 -3.46 4.18
CA ARG A 92 5.52 -2.99 5.44
C ARG A 92 6.45 -3.39 6.58
N VAL A 93 6.91 -2.40 7.32
CA VAL A 93 7.83 -2.52 8.45
C VAL A 93 7.04 -2.26 9.72
N GLN A 94 7.17 -3.17 10.69
CA GLN A 94 6.78 -2.94 12.07
C GLN A 94 8.04 -2.71 12.91
N TYR A 95 8.06 -1.63 13.69
CA TYR A 95 9.22 -1.26 14.49
C TYR A 95 8.82 -0.70 15.86
N ASP A 96 9.72 -0.82 16.83
CA ASP A 96 9.59 -0.20 18.15
C ASP A 96 10.15 1.24 18.09
N PRO A 97 9.32 2.29 18.23
CA PRO A 97 9.78 3.68 18.18
C PRO A 97 10.78 4.06 19.29
N LYS A 98 10.93 3.24 20.33
CA LYS A 98 11.93 3.44 21.40
C LYS A 98 13.30 2.89 21.03
N GLU A 99 13.37 1.95 20.10
CA GLU A 99 14.62 1.32 19.65
C GLU A 99 15.04 1.79 18.25
N CYS A 100 14.08 2.14 17.39
CA CYS A 100 14.29 2.60 16.02
C CYS A 100 13.42 3.85 15.75
N SER A 101 14.02 4.94 15.29
CA SER A 101 13.26 6.11 14.84
C SER A 101 12.82 5.95 13.39
N PHE A 102 11.76 6.67 12.99
CA PHE A 102 11.36 6.74 11.60
C PHE A 102 12.46 7.32 10.69
N ASP A 103 13.25 8.27 11.21
CA ASP A 103 14.39 8.83 10.47
C ASP A 103 15.45 7.76 10.15
N THR A 104 15.73 6.83 11.07
CA THR A 104 16.62 5.69 10.80
C THR A 104 16.08 4.81 9.66
N LEU A 105 14.76 4.61 9.59
CA LEU A 105 14.14 3.87 8.49
C LEU A 105 14.24 4.65 7.17
N LEU A 106 14.11 5.97 7.20
CA LEU A 106 14.31 6.83 6.03
C LEU A 106 15.77 6.77 5.54
N ASP A 107 16.75 6.78 6.43
CA ASP A 107 18.17 6.63 6.04
C ASP A 107 18.42 5.32 5.28
N VAL A 108 17.83 4.21 5.76
CA VAL A 108 17.89 2.91 5.08
C VAL A 108 17.18 2.97 3.73
N PHE A 109 15.99 3.57 3.68
CA PHE A 109 15.23 3.76 2.45
C PHE A 109 16.05 4.51 1.40
N TRP A 110 16.63 5.66 1.73
CA TRP A 110 17.43 6.44 0.77
C TRP A 110 18.73 5.75 0.36
N ALA A 111 19.28 4.88 1.20
CA ALA A 111 20.51 4.14 0.88
C ALA A 111 20.27 2.89 0.00
N CYS A 112 19.04 2.38 -0.09
CA CYS A 112 18.76 1.07 -0.71
C CYS A 112 18.20 1.13 -2.13
N HIS A 113 17.95 2.31 -2.69
CA HIS A 113 17.41 2.49 -4.04
C HIS A 113 17.85 3.83 -4.66
N ASP A 114 17.68 4.00 -5.97
CA ASP A 114 17.78 5.30 -6.64
C ASP A 114 16.40 6.00 -6.60
N PRO A 115 16.22 7.06 -5.80
CA PRO A 115 14.94 7.76 -5.67
C PRO A 115 14.64 8.71 -6.85
N THR A 116 15.52 8.78 -7.84
CA THR A 116 15.38 9.71 -8.98
C THR A 116 14.82 9.04 -10.24
N THR A 117 14.63 7.73 -10.21
CA THR A 117 14.17 6.94 -11.36
C THR A 117 12.66 6.71 -11.32
N LEU A 118 11.92 7.44 -12.16
CA LEU A 118 10.46 7.32 -12.26
C LEU A 118 10.04 5.93 -12.79
N ASN A 119 9.14 5.25 -12.06
CA ASN A 119 8.50 3.98 -12.43
C ASN A 119 9.47 2.86 -12.81
N ARG A 120 10.69 2.89 -12.26
CA ARG A 120 11.71 1.86 -12.42
C ARG A 120 12.67 1.90 -11.25
N GLN A 121 13.29 0.76 -10.99
CA GLN A 121 14.41 0.61 -10.06
C GLN A 121 15.39 -0.40 -10.63
#